data_AF-A0A1N6PK58-F1
#
_entry.id   AF-A0A1N6PK58-F1
#
_cell.length_a   1.000
_cell.length_b   1.000
_cell.length_c   1.000
_cell.angle_alpha   90.00
_cell.angle_beta   90.00
_cell.angle_gamma   90.00
#
_symmetry.space_group_name_H-M   'P 1'
#
loop_
_entity.id
_entity.type
_entity.pdbx_description
1 polymer ?
#
loop_
_entity_poly.entity_id
_entity_poly.type
_entity_poly.pdbx_seq_one_letter_code
_entity_poly.pdbx_strand_id
1 'polypeptide(L)'
;MTAGPDGRAEDRLDAALVVLRQRARVRNAARVEEAARLLGHGADDAEEPSAEAVLEAAALCHAVAGSAGTFGDDDTTAAARELEAALRGGDLAAVPARLERLRALTDGAREGTNPES
;
A
#
# COMPACT_ATOMS: atom_id res chain seq x y z
N MET A 1 -14.33 -23.06 30.89
CA MET A 1 -14.86 -23.01 29.51
C MET A 1 -13.75 -23.44 28.58
N THR A 2 -13.67 -24.72 28.25
CA THR A 2 -12.64 -25.27 27.37
C THR A 2 -13.12 -25.12 25.93
N ALA A 3 -12.41 -24.34 25.12
CA ALA A 3 -12.70 -24.21 23.69
C ALA A 3 -12.74 -25.61 23.05
N GLY A 4 -13.85 -25.91 22.37
CA GLY A 4 -14.00 -27.15 21.60
C GLY A 4 -13.02 -27.21 20.42
N PRO A 5 -12.98 -28.34 19.69
CA PRO A 5 -12.14 -28.47 18.49
C PRO A 5 -12.35 -27.34 17.47
N ASP A 6 -13.56 -26.78 17.42
CA ASP A 6 -13.93 -25.68 16.52
C ASP A 6 -13.27 -24.34 16.90
N GLY A 7 -13.16 -24.02 18.19
CA GLY A 7 -12.49 -22.78 18.65
C GLY A 7 -11.00 -22.77 18.31
N ARG A 8 -10.33 -23.94 18.34
CA ARG A 8 -8.93 -24.06 17.91
C ARG A 8 -8.75 -23.88 16.39
N ALA A 9 -9.78 -24.11 15.59
CA ALA A 9 -9.73 -23.90 14.15
C ALA A 9 -9.94 -22.41 13.81
N GLU A 10 -10.87 -21.75 14.50
CA GLU A 10 -11.10 -20.30 14.41
C GLU A 10 -9.84 -19.52 14.81
N ASP A 11 -9.21 -19.85 15.94
CA ASP A 11 -7.95 -19.21 16.39
C ASP A 11 -6.83 -19.31 15.35
N ARG A 12 -6.72 -20.45 14.64
CA ARG A 12 -5.72 -20.65 13.60
C ARG A 12 -6.03 -19.84 12.34
N LEU A 13 -7.31 -19.73 11.99
CA LEU A 13 -7.75 -18.91 10.86
C LEU A 13 -7.45 -17.44 11.14
N ASP A 14 -7.78 -16.95 12.33
CA ASP A 14 -7.50 -15.58 12.74
C ASP A 14 -5.99 -15.29 12.72
N ALA A 15 -5.18 -16.20 13.26
CA ALA A 15 -3.72 -16.07 13.19
C ALA A 15 -3.20 -16.04 11.74
N ALA A 16 -3.76 -16.87 10.86
CA ALA A 16 -3.40 -16.87 9.44
C ALA A 16 -3.80 -15.56 8.74
N LEU A 17 -4.97 -15.00 9.05
CA LEU A 17 -5.44 -13.72 8.52
C LEU A 17 -4.54 -12.57 8.96
N VAL A 18 -4.06 -12.57 10.21
CA VAL A 18 -3.07 -11.59 10.70
C VAL A 18 -1.79 -11.64 9.88
N VAL A 19 -1.24 -12.84 9.63
CA VAL A 19 -0.02 -13.01 8.82
C VAL A 19 -0.24 -12.54 7.38
N LEU A 20 -1.38 -12.88 6.77
CA LEU A 20 -1.72 -12.46 5.41
C LEU A 20 -1.86 -10.94 5.31
N ARG A 21 -2.51 -10.30 6.30
CA ARG A 21 -2.64 -8.84 6.38
C ARG A 21 -1.27 -8.18 6.49
N GLN A 22 -0.38 -8.69 7.35
CA GLN A 22 0.97 -8.13 7.51
C GLN A 22 1.78 -8.24 6.19
N ARG A 23 1.75 -9.40 5.53
CA ARG A 23 2.40 -9.58 4.22
C ARG A 23 1.82 -8.66 3.15
N ALA A 24 0.50 -8.47 3.14
CA ALA A 24 -0.15 -7.55 2.23
C ALA A 24 0.33 -6.10 2.44
N ARG A 25 0.45 -5.66 3.69
CA ARG A 25 0.98 -4.34 4.04
C ARG A 25 2.43 -4.14 3.57
N VAL A 26 3.31 -5.11 3.82
CA VAL A 26 4.70 -5.07 3.32
C VAL A 26 4.77 -4.95 1.80
N ARG A 27 3.97 -5.74 1.07
CA ARG A 27 3.90 -5.64 -0.40
C ARG A 27 3.34 -4.29 -0.85
N ASN A 28 2.34 -3.75 -0.16
CA ASN A 28 1.77 -2.46 -0.49
C ASN A 28 2.81 -1.34 -0.31
N ALA A 29 3.57 -1.34 0.79
CA ALA A 29 4.67 -0.39 0.99
C ALA A 29 5.72 -0.47 -0.12
N ALA A 30 6.08 -1.68 -0.57
CA ALA A 30 7.00 -1.85 -1.70
C ALA A 30 6.45 -1.27 -3.02
N ARG A 31 5.15 -1.48 -3.30
CA ARG A 31 4.48 -0.91 -4.48
C ARG A 31 4.40 0.61 -4.44
N VAL A 32 4.17 1.20 -3.26
CA VAL A 32 4.14 2.65 -3.09
C VAL A 32 5.51 3.26 -3.36
N GLU A 33 6.59 2.62 -2.90
CA GLU A 33 7.95 3.07 -3.23
C GLU A 33 8.30 2.91 -4.71
N GLU A 34 7.83 1.86 -5.36
CA GLU A 34 8.00 1.72 -6.81
C GLU A 34 7.24 2.83 -7.55
N ALA A 35 5.99 3.10 -7.19
CA ALA A 35 5.21 4.19 -7.77
C ALA A 35 5.91 5.54 -7.59
N ALA A 36 6.48 5.80 -6.41
CA ALA A 36 7.24 7.02 -6.17
C ALA A 36 8.48 7.13 -7.05
N ARG A 37 9.22 6.03 -7.22
CA ARG A 37 10.39 5.97 -8.12
C ARG A 37 10.02 6.25 -9.57
N LEU A 38 8.95 5.65 -10.07
CA LEU A 38 8.42 5.89 -11.42
C LEU A 38 8.02 7.35 -11.64
N LEU A 39 7.51 8.01 -10.59
CA LEU A 39 7.09 9.41 -10.62
C LEU A 39 8.25 10.39 -10.35
N GLY A 40 9.50 9.91 -10.29
CA GLY A 40 10.67 10.75 -10.05
C GLY A 40 10.76 11.33 -8.63
N HIS A 41 9.95 10.85 -7.68
CA HIS A 41 9.95 11.39 -6.32
C HIS A 41 11.09 10.81 -5.49
N GLY A 42 12.13 11.63 -5.25
CA GLY A 42 13.30 11.30 -4.42
C GLY A 42 14.65 11.34 -5.12
N ALA A 43 14.72 11.83 -6.37
CA ALA A 43 15.97 12.09 -7.07
C ALA A 43 16.13 13.61 -7.32
N ASP A 44 17.31 14.15 -7.00
CA ASP A 44 17.60 15.59 -7.11
C ASP A 44 17.56 16.13 -8.57
N ASP A 45 17.64 15.23 -9.57
CA ASP A 45 17.60 15.54 -11.01
C ASP A 45 16.45 14.82 -11.75
N ALA A 46 15.29 14.64 -11.11
CA ALA A 46 14.18 13.90 -11.73
C ALA A 46 13.59 14.63 -12.95
N GLU A 47 13.74 14.03 -14.13
CA GLU A 47 12.97 14.39 -15.32
C GLU A 47 11.46 14.16 -15.10
N GLU A 48 10.61 14.89 -15.83
CA GLU A 48 9.16 14.66 -15.81
C GLU A 48 8.85 13.19 -16.14
N PRO A 49 7.98 12.52 -15.37
CA PRO A 49 7.70 11.11 -15.59
C PRO A 49 7.00 10.89 -16.94
N SER A 50 7.41 9.83 -17.65
CA SER A 50 6.78 9.46 -18.91
C SER A 50 5.31 9.06 -18.72
N ALA A 51 4.49 9.16 -19.77
CA ALA A 51 3.10 8.73 -19.73
C ALA A 51 2.96 7.24 -19.35
N GLU A 52 3.91 6.40 -19.76
CA GLU A 52 3.96 4.98 -19.39
C GLU A 52 4.22 4.81 -17.90
N ALA A 53 5.20 5.53 -17.34
CA ALA A 53 5.50 5.52 -15.91
C ALA A 53 4.31 5.98 -15.05
N VAL A 54 3.59 7.01 -15.50
CA VAL A 54 2.35 7.49 -14.84
C VAL A 54 1.26 6.41 -14.82
N LEU A 55 1.07 5.70 -15.95
CA LEU A 55 0.08 4.62 -16.04
C LEU A 55 0.47 3.42 -15.18
N GLU A 56 1.74 3.07 -15.12
CA GLU A 56 2.25 2.00 -14.26
C GLU A 56 2.10 2.34 -12.78
N ALA A 57 2.44 3.57 -12.37
CA ALA A 57 2.21 4.07 -11.02
C ALA A 57 0.71 4.01 -10.64
N ALA A 58 -0.19 4.35 -11.57
CA ALA A 58 -1.63 4.25 -11.34
C ALA A 58 -2.09 2.78 -11.15
N ALA A 59 -1.53 1.84 -11.92
CA ALA A 59 -1.82 0.42 -11.77
C ALA A 59 -1.32 -0.14 -10.42
N LEU A 60 -0.17 0.32 -9.95
CA LEU A 60 0.33 -0.01 -8.60
C LEU A 60 -0.61 0.51 -7.51
N CYS A 61 -1.10 1.75 -7.63
CA CYS A 61 -2.08 2.32 -6.70
C CYS A 61 -3.38 1.51 -6.68
N HIS A 62 -3.86 1.08 -7.85
CA HIS A 62 -5.03 0.20 -7.96
C HIS A 62 -4.83 -1.12 -7.20
N ALA A 63 -3.67 -1.76 -7.38
CA ALA A 63 -3.33 -3.00 -6.69
C ALA A 63 -3.23 -2.82 -5.16
N VAL A 64 -2.68 -1.68 -4.71
CA VAL A 64 -2.66 -1.31 -3.29
C VAL A 64 -4.08 -1.17 -2.74
N ALA A 65 -4.96 -0.45 -3.43
CA ALA A 65 -6.33 -0.24 -3.00
C ALA A 65 -7.12 -1.54 -2.86
N GLY A 66 -7.00 -2.45 -3.84
CA GLY A 66 -7.67 -3.76 -3.80
C GLY A 66 -7.12 -4.67 -2.69
N SER A 67 -5.80 -4.70 -2.53
CA SER A 67 -5.12 -5.44 -1.46
C SER A 67 -5.53 -4.92 -0.07
N ALA A 68 -5.49 -3.60 0.15
CA ALA A 68 -5.89 -2.96 1.40
C ALA A 68 -7.37 -3.22 1.74
N GLY A 69 -8.25 -3.09 0.75
CA GLY A 69 -9.69 -3.27 0.94
C GLY A 69 -10.06 -4.71 1.31
N THR A 70 -9.31 -5.69 0.82
CA THR A 70 -9.50 -7.11 1.19
C THR A 70 -9.31 -7.35 2.69
N PHE A 71 -8.48 -6.54 3.36
CA PHE A 71 -8.19 -6.66 4.80
C PHE A 71 -8.82 -5.53 5.64
N GLY A 72 -9.77 -4.77 5.08
CA GLY A 72 -10.50 -3.70 5.78
C GLY A 72 -9.65 -2.48 6.15
N ASP A 73 -8.62 -2.17 5.35
CA ASP A 73 -7.76 -1.00 5.56
C ASP A 73 -8.28 0.18 4.73
N ASP A 74 -9.40 0.76 5.18
CA ASP A 74 -10.17 1.75 4.41
C ASP A 74 -9.38 3.03 4.11
N ASP A 75 -8.55 3.49 5.05
CA ASP A 75 -7.73 4.69 4.88
C ASP A 75 -6.70 4.49 3.76
N THR A 76 -6.01 3.34 3.75
CA THR A 76 -5.06 2.99 2.68
C THR A 76 -5.78 2.84 1.35
N THR A 77 -6.96 2.19 1.35
CA THR A 77 -7.79 2.05 0.14
C THR A 77 -8.20 3.40 -0.42
N ALA A 78 -8.68 4.32 0.41
CA ALA A 78 -9.09 5.65 -0.01
C ALA A 78 -7.92 6.46 -0.56
N ALA A 79 -6.79 6.52 0.17
CA ALA A 79 -5.61 7.25 -0.27
C ALA A 79 -5.03 6.71 -1.58
N ALA A 80 -4.99 5.38 -1.76
CA ALA A 80 -4.53 4.77 -3.01
C ALA A 80 -5.45 5.09 -4.19
N ARG A 81 -6.77 5.13 -3.98
CA ARG A 81 -7.75 5.53 -5.01
C ARG A 81 -7.66 7.01 -5.37
N GLU A 82 -7.44 7.88 -4.39
CA GLU A 82 -7.23 9.30 -4.62
C GLU A 82 -5.99 9.55 -5.49
N LEU A 83 -4.88 8.87 -5.20
CA LEU A 83 -3.67 8.95 -6.00
C LEU A 83 -3.86 8.35 -7.41
N GLU A 84 -4.50 7.19 -7.52
CA GLU A 84 -4.84 6.59 -8.82
C GLU A 84 -5.65 7.57 -9.68
N ALA A 85 -6.68 8.19 -9.11
CA ALA A 85 -7.52 9.17 -9.80
C ALA A 85 -6.72 10.40 -10.25
N ALA A 86 -5.79 10.88 -9.42
CA ALA A 86 -4.89 11.98 -9.77
C ALA A 86 -4.06 11.67 -11.02
N LEU A 87 -3.42 10.50 -11.02
CA LEU A 87 -2.53 10.05 -12.09
C LEU A 87 -3.29 9.84 -13.39
N ARG A 88 -4.45 9.16 -13.33
CA ARG A 88 -5.29 8.93 -14.52
C ARG A 88 -5.95 10.21 -15.03
N GLY A 89 -6.25 11.16 -14.15
CA GLY A 89 -6.87 12.44 -14.48
C GLY A 89 -5.88 13.51 -14.95
N GLY A 90 -4.56 13.24 -14.88
CA GLY A 90 -3.52 14.22 -15.22
C GLY A 90 -3.37 15.35 -14.20
N ASP A 91 -3.91 15.18 -12.98
CA ASP A 91 -3.78 16.14 -11.87
C ASP A 91 -2.42 15.96 -11.17
N LEU A 92 -1.34 16.23 -11.91
CA LEU A 92 0.03 16.02 -11.46
C LEU A 92 0.41 16.94 -10.30
N ALA A 93 -0.24 18.10 -10.17
CA ALA A 93 -0.01 19.03 -9.06
C ALA A 93 -0.40 18.43 -7.69
N ALA A 94 -1.39 17.55 -7.66
CA ALA A 94 -1.84 16.90 -6.43
C ALA A 94 -1.09 15.60 -6.10
N VAL A 95 -0.31 15.06 -7.04
CA VAL A 95 0.41 13.79 -6.89
C VAL A 95 1.38 13.80 -5.70
N PRO A 96 2.22 14.83 -5.46
CA PRO A 96 3.18 14.80 -4.36
C PRO A 96 2.54 14.62 -2.99
N ALA A 97 1.51 15.43 -2.67
CA ALA A 97 0.82 15.36 -1.39
C ALA A 97 0.04 14.05 -1.20
N ARG A 98 -0.58 13.53 -2.27
CA ARG A 98 -1.30 12.25 -2.23
C ARG A 98 -0.35 11.06 -2.07
N LEU A 99 0.81 11.12 -2.70
CA LEU A 99 1.86 10.11 -2.58
C LEU A 99 2.48 10.10 -1.17
N GLU A 100 2.76 11.27 -0.60
CA GLU A 100 3.26 11.39 0.78
C GLU A 100 2.26 10.80 1.79
N ARG A 101 0.97 11.13 1.65
CA ARG A 101 -0.09 10.55 2.49
C ARG A 101 -0.13 9.03 2.38
N LEU A 102 -0.07 8.49 1.17
CA LEU A 102 -0.11 7.04 0.96
C LEU A 102 1.15 6.34 1.52
N ARG A 103 2.32 6.96 1.39
CA ARG A 103 3.57 6.49 2.01
C ARG A 103 3.42 6.38 3.51
N ALA A 104 2.98 7.45 4.19
CA ALA A 104 2.79 7.47 5.64
C ALA A 104 1.87 6.34 6.15
N LEU A 105 0.80 6.03 5.41
CA LEU A 105 -0.12 4.94 5.76
C LEU A 105 0.49 3.54 5.59
N THR A 106 1.47 3.39 4.70
CA THR A 106 2.11 2.10 4.41
C THR A 106 3.45 1.89 5.12
N ASP A 107 4.14 2.96 5.54
CA ASP A 107 5.45 2.89 6.18
C ASP A 107 5.44 2.27 7.58
N GLY A 108 4.35 2.44 8.35
CA GLY A 108 4.19 1.78 9.65
C GLY A 108 4.24 0.24 9.57
N ALA A 109 4.13 -0.35 8.38
CA ALA A 109 4.30 -1.78 8.16
C ALA A 109 5.77 -2.25 8.10
N ARG A 110 6.72 -1.35 7.81
CA ARG A 110 8.16 -1.66 7.74
C ARG A 110 8.78 -1.78 9.13
N GLU A 111 8.38 -0.92 10.07
CA GLU A 111 8.89 -0.94 11.45
C GLU A 111 8.54 -2.24 12.20
N GLY A 112 7.39 -2.84 11.91
CA GLY A 112 6.98 -4.13 12.51
C GLY A 112 7.70 -5.36 11.97
N THR A 113 8.67 -5.22 11.05
CA THR A 113 9.44 -6.33 10.45
C THR A 113 10.90 -6.38 10.89
N ASN A 114 11.31 -5.63 11.93
CA ASN A 114 12.65 -5.71 12.49
C ASN A 114 12.68 -6.52 13.80
N PRO A 115 12.72 -7.88 13.77
CA PRO A 115 12.91 -8.69 14.96
C PRO A 115 14.40 -8.93 15.23
N GLU A 116 15.21 -7.89 15.41
CA GLU A 116 16.57 -8.03 15.94
C GLU A 116 16.93 -6.88 16.90
N SER A 117 16.74 -7.15 18.19
CA SER A 117 17.56 -6.67 19.32
C SER A 117 17.48 -7.69 20.45
#